data_AF-A0A5M9HZS4-F1
#
_entry.id   AF-A0A5M9HZS4-F1
#
_cell.length_a   1.000
_cell.length_b   1.000
_cell.length_c   1.000
_cell.angle_alpha   90.00
_cell.angle_beta   90.00
_cell.angle_gamma   90.00
#
_symmetry.space_group_name_H-M   'P 1'
#
loop_
_entity.id
_entity.type
_entity.pdbx_description
1 polymer ?
#
loop_
_entity_poly.entity_id
_entity_poly.type
_entity_poly.pdbx_seq_one_letter_code
_entity_poly.pdbx_strand_id
1 'polypeptide(L)' 'MTFDYQVFFMDGMTVNEAITENEDGSFTIFINSNLCDSKRLKAINHAIRHITGRDFEKADVQQIESSAHS' A
#
# COMPACT_ATOMS: atom_id res chain seq x y z
N MET A 1 14.56 3.36 -9.10
CA MET A 1 14.58 2.88 -7.71
C MET A 1 14.04 1.48 -7.74
N THR A 2 14.82 0.51 -7.28
CA THR A 2 14.41 -0.90 -7.24
C THR A 2 14.22 -1.23 -5.76
N PHE A 3 13.09 -1.83 -5.43
CA PHE A 3 12.77 -2.27 -4.08
C PHE A 3 12.16 -3.66 -4.17
N ASP A 4 12.47 -4.49 -3.19
CA ASP A 4 11.85 -5.80 -3.05
C ASP A 4 10.52 -5.65 -2.33
N TYR A 5 9.51 -6.36 -2.81
CA TYR A 5 8.20 -6.35 -2.18
C TYR A 5 7.49 -7.70 -2.30
N GLN A 6 6.60 -7.94 -1.34
CA GLN A 6 5.71 -9.08 -1.31
C GLN A 6 4.26 -8.62 -1.18
N VAL A 7 3.34 -9.38 -1.76
CA VAL A 7 1.90 -9.06 -1.76
C VAL A 7 1.14 -10.19 -1.08
N PHE A 8 0.38 -9.85 -0.03
CA PHE A 8 -0.51 -10.78 0.66
C PHE A 8 -1.97 -10.37 0.47
N PHE A 9 -2.81 -11.35 0.17
CA PHE A 9 -4.26 -11.17 0.15
C PHE A 9 -4.82 -11.60 1.50
N MET A 10 -5.48 -10.67 2.20
CA MET A 10 -6.05 -10.91 3.52
C MET A 10 -7.55 -10.68 3.53
N ASP A 11 -8.27 -11.60 4.15
CA ASP A 11 -9.69 -11.45 4.46
C ASP A 11 -9.89 -10.61 5.72
N GLY A 12 -11.08 -10.01 5.86
CA GLY A 12 -11.46 -9.26 7.06
C GLY A 12 -10.79 -7.89 7.21
N MET A 13 -10.08 -7.41 6.19
CA MET A 13 -9.55 -6.05 6.17
C MET A 13 -10.69 -5.03 6.07
N THR A 14 -10.61 -3.95 6.85
CA THR A 14 -11.53 -2.79 6.78
C THR A 14 -11.09 -1.74 5.76
N VAL A 15 -9.84 -1.83 5.30
CA VAL A 15 -9.25 -0.97 4.26
C VAL A 15 -8.98 -1.78 2.99
N ASN A 16 -8.73 -1.11 1.88
CA ASN A 16 -8.45 -1.76 0.59
C ASN A 16 -7.02 -2.31 0.53
N GLU A 17 -6.08 -1.59 1.12
CA GLU A 17 -4.68 -1.98 1.24
C GLU A 17 -4.03 -1.44 2.53
N ALA A 18 -2.95 -2.08 2.94
CA ALA A 18 -2.06 -1.61 3.97
C ALA A 18 -0.61 -1.95 3.56
N ILE A 19 0.36 -1.15 3.99
CA ILE A 19 1.75 -1.31 3.58
C ILE A 19 2.64 -1.20 4.81
N THR A 20 3.69 -1.99 4.84
CA THR A 20 4.68 -1.97 5.92
C THR A 20 6.07 -2.10 5.33
N GLU A 21 6.98 -1.24 5.75
CA GLU A 21 8.42 -1.40 5.50
C GLU A 21 8.98 -2.42 6.49
N ASN A 22 9.70 -3.41 5.98
CA ASN A 22 10.34 -4.46 6.76
C ASN A 22 11.74 -4.00 7.23
N GLU A 23 12.28 -4.64 8.26
CA GLU A 23 13.60 -4.27 8.83
C GLU A 23 14.77 -4.38 7.82
N ASP A 24 14.62 -5.19 6.77
CA ASP A 24 15.61 -5.37 5.70
C ASP A 24 15.49 -4.34 4.56
N GLY A 25 14.54 -3.40 4.67
CA GLY A 25 14.27 -2.38 3.64
C GLY A 25 13.38 -2.87 2.49
N SER A 26 12.85 -4.09 2.56
CA SER A 26 11.79 -4.56 1.66
C SER A 26 10.40 -4.10 2.13
N PHE A 27 9.39 -4.25 1.28
CA PHE A 27 8.02 -3.83 1.59
C PHE A 27 7.04 -4.98 1.57
N THR A 28 6.09 -4.97 2.50
CA THR A 28 4.96 -5.88 2.53
C THR A 28 3.69 -5.12 2.19
N ILE A 29 3.00 -5.54 1.13
CA ILE A 29 1.72 -4.97 0.68
C ILE A 29 0.61 -5.96 1.03
N PHE A 30 -0.33 -5.53 1.87
CA PHE A 30 -1.54 -6.27 2.19
C PHE A 30 -2.70 -5.72 1.36
N ILE A 31 -3.43 -6.60 0.68
CA ILE A 31 -4.59 -6.24 -0.14
C ILE A 31 -5.82 -6.99 0.35
N ASN A 32 -6.95 -6.29 0.44
CA ASN A 32 -8.20 -6.90 0.83
C ASN A 32 -8.68 -7.91 -0.23
N SER A 33 -8.81 -9.17 0.17
CA SER A 33 -9.24 -10.28 -0.69
C SER A 33 -10.65 -10.09 -1.25
N ASN A 34 -11.50 -9.28 -0.60
CA ASN A 34 -12.88 -9.04 -1.01
C ASN A 34 -13.01 -8.03 -2.17
N LEU A 35 -11.90 -7.46 -2.65
CA LEU A 35 -11.91 -6.54 -3.77
C LEU A 35 -12.10 -7.27 -5.10
N CYS A 36 -12.91 -6.69 -5.98
CA CYS A 36 -12.95 -7.11 -7.38
C CYS A 36 -11.64 -6.78 -8.08
N ASP A 37 -11.37 -7.44 -9.22
CA ASP A 37 -10.09 -7.34 -9.95
C ASP A 37 -9.63 -5.91 -10.22
N SER A 38 -10.55 -5.03 -10.65
CA SER A 38 -10.23 -3.63 -10.92
C SER A 38 -9.81 -2.88 -9.65
N LYS A 39 -10.51 -3.10 -8.54
CA LYS A 39 -10.18 -2.45 -7.26
C LYS A 39 -8.87 -2.99 -6.68
N ARG A 40 -8.65 -4.30 -6.80
CA ARG A 40 -7.39 -4.95 -6.41
C ARG A 40 -6.20 -4.37 -7.17
N LEU A 41 -6.31 -4.21 -8.49
CA LEU A 41 -5.26 -3.60 -9.29
C LEU A 41 -4.99 -2.14 -8.88
N LYS A 42 -6.06 -1.37 -8.60
CA LYS A 42 -5.93 0.00 -8.08
C LYS A 42 -5.21 0.04 -6.73
N ALA A 43 -5.57 -0.85 -5.80
CA ALA A 43 -4.98 -0.95 -4.48
C ALA A 43 -3.48 -1.30 -4.54
N ILE A 44 -3.09 -2.24 -5.40
CA ILE A 44 -1.67 -2.58 -5.63
C ILE A 44 -0.91 -1.39 -6.23
N ASN A 45 -1.48 -0.72 -7.24
CA ASN A 45 -0.84 0.44 -7.86
C ASN A 45 -0.72 1.61 -6.87
N HIS A 46 -1.73 1.79 -6.01
CA HIS A 46 -1.72 2.76 -4.93
C HIS A 46 -0.59 2.47 -3.94
N ALA A 47 -0.42 1.21 -3.54
CA ALA A 47 0.66 0.80 -2.66
C ALA A 47 2.06 1.05 -3.24
N ILE A 48 2.26 0.71 -4.51
CA ILE A 48 3.53 0.99 -5.22
C ILE A 48 3.80 2.50 -5.29
N ARG A 49 2.77 3.32 -5.47
CA ARG A 49 2.90 4.78 -5.49
C ARG A 49 3.36 5.34 -4.13
N HIS A 50 2.88 4.79 -3.02
CA HIS A 50 3.34 5.18 -1.68
C HIS A 50 4.81 4.85 -1.46
N ILE A 51 5.25 3.65 -1.85
CA ILE A 51 6.64 3.20 -1.71
C ILE A 51 7.56 4.08 -2.56
N THR A 52 7.20 4.31 -3.83
CA THR A 52 8.00 5.14 -4.74
C THR A 52 7.95 6.64 -4.41
N GLY A 53 6.85 7.10 -3.83
CA GLY A 53 6.62 8.49 -3.40
C GLY A 53 7.25 8.85 -2.05
N ARG A 54 7.90 7.89 -1.37
CA ARG A 54 8.52 8.04 -0.04
C ARG A 54 7.53 8.55 1.02
N ASP A 55 6.30 8.05 0.94
CA ASP A 55 5.25 8.49 1.85
C ASP A 55 5.49 8.03 3.29
N PHE A 56 6.29 6.98 3.49
CA PHE A 56 6.76 6.52 4.81
C PHE A 56 7.81 7.44 5.47
N GLU A 57 8.47 8.30 4.69
CA GLU A 57 9.44 9.29 5.19
C GLU A 57 8.76 10.63 5.56
N LYS A 58 7.46 10.78 5.27
CA LYS A 58 6.70 12.01 5.51
C LYS A 58 6.04 11.96 6.89
N ALA A 59 6.26 13.01 7.68
CA ALA A 59 5.83 13.12 9.08
C ALA A 59 4.30 13.14 9.31
N ASP A 60 3.48 13.16 8.25
CA ASP A 60 2.04 13.39 8.36
C ASP A 60 1.24 12.41 7.47
N VAL A 61 0.91 11.25 8.04
CA VAL A 61 0.17 10.15 7.38
C VAL A 61 -1.24 10.59 6.94
N GLN A 62 -1.85 11.56 7.63
CA GLN A 62 -3.23 12.03 7.39
C GLN A 62 -3.35 12.92 6.15
N GLN A 63 -2.31 13.70 5.82
CA GLN A 63 -2.28 14.52 4.61
C GLN A 63 -2.10 13.69 3.33
N ILE A 64 -1.43 12.53 3.44
CA ILE A 64 -1.14 11.64 2.33
C ILE A 64 -2.41 10.89 1.91
N GLU A 65 -3.15 10.31 2.88
CA GLU A 65 -4.42 9.63 2.61
C GLU A 65 -5.45 10.57 1.95
N SER A 66 -5.51 11.83 2.39
CA SER A 66 -6.43 12.83 1.81
C SER A 66 -6.09 13.19 0.35
N SER A 67 -4.82 13.11 -0.04
CA SER A 67 -4.36 13.42 -1.40
C SER A 67 -4.40 12.22 -2.36
N ALA A 68 -4.39 11.01 -1.81
CA ALA A 68 -4.35 9.77 -2.58
C ALA A 68 -5.74 9.11 -2.71
N HIS A 69 -6.65 9.40 -1.77
CA HIS A 69 -8.04 8.91 -1.76
C HIS A 69 -9.09 9.97 -2.15
N SER A 70 -8.71 11.04 -2.87
CA SER A 70 -9.65 12.04 -3.43
C SER A 70 -10.26 11.60 -4.76
#